data_AF-A0A7S0UUQ6-F1
#
_entry.id   AF-A0A7S0UUQ6-F1
#
_cell.length_a   1.000
_cell.length_b   1.000
_cell.length_c   1.000
_cell.angle_alpha   90.00
_cell.angle_beta   90.00
_cell.angle_gamma   90.00
#
_symmetry.space_group_name_H-M   'P 1'
#
loop_
_entity.id
_entity.type
_entity.pdbx_description
1 polymer ?
#
loop_
_entity_poly.entity_id
_entity_poly.type
_entity_poly.pdbx_seq_one_letter_code
_entity_poly.pdbx_strand_id
1 'polypeptide(L)'
;GGGGGGGGAAAAVWHTRIVERMTSRLLVVAVADPSERVRKEVLKALSASTSLDEFLAQADCLRALFVALNDESCAVRALAISLVGRLSDINPAYVNPALRRHLLQLLMDMDLSPDSKAREESTYLLECLISASAKLILPYISPIQKALVAKLRSVATTATSSASSPSSSVANHHHLSSSSVATIGGGG
;
A
#
# COMPACT_ATOMS: atom_id res chain seq x y z
N GLY A 1 17.96 57.26 -22.52
CA GLY A 1 16.74 56.93 -21.75
C GLY A 1 16.74 55.45 -21.48
N GLY A 2 16.98 55.04 -20.24
CA GLY A 2 16.96 53.64 -19.82
C GLY A 2 16.26 53.57 -18.47
N GLY A 3 15.12 52.89 -18.41
CA GLY A 3 14.29 52.84 -17.21
C GLY A 3 12.98 52.12 -17.47
N GLY A 4 13.05 50.79 -17.69
CA GLY A 4 11.86 49.98 -17.98
C GLY A 4 11.92 48.52 -17.48
N GLY A 5 12.86 48.18 -16.59
CA GLY A 5 13.11 46.79 -16.17
C GLY A 5 12.56 46.36 -14.80
N GLY A 6 12.12 47.30 -13.95
CA GLY A 6 11.82 46.99 -12.52
C GLY A 6 10.43 46.40 -12.23
N GLY A 7 9.43 46.66 -13.07
CA GLY A 7 8.04 46.27 -12.79
C GLY A 7 7.76 44.77 -12.93
N GLY A 8 8.40 44.10 -13.90
CA GLY A 8 8.17 42.68 -14.17
C GLY A 8 8.70 41.74 -13.08
N ALA A 9 9.87 42.07 -12.51
CA ALA A 9 10.48 41.27 -11.44
C ALA A 9 9.65 41.30 -10.15
N ALA A 10 9.13 42.47 -9.77
CA ALA A 10 8.27 42.60 -8.60
C ALA A 10 6.96 41.80 -8.78
N ALA A 11 6.32 41.91 -9.95
CA ALA A 11 5.09 41.17 -10.25
C ALA A 11 5.29 39.64 -10.22
N ALA A 12 6.42 39.14 -10.76
CA ALA A 12 6.76 37.72 -10.72
C ALA A 12 6.97 37.22 -9.27
N VAL A 13 7.66 37.99 -8.43
CA VAL A 13 7.85 37.66 -7.00
C VAL A 13 6.51 37.61 -6.26
N TRP A 14 5.60 38.56 -6.52
CA TRP A 14 4.26 38.55 -5.95
C TRP A 14 3.46 37.33 -6.38
N HIS A 15 3.52 36.96 -7.66
CA HIS A 15 2.85 35.79 -8.19
C HIS A 15 3.29 34.51 -7.47
N THR A 16 4.61 34.27 -7.37
CA THR A 16 5.17 33.09 -6.69
C THR A 16 4.71 33.01 -5.23
N ARG A 17 4.75 34.13 -4.49
CA ARG A 17 4.30 34.18 -3.09
C ARG A 17 2.81 33.87 -2.93
N ILE A 18 1.98 34.35 -3.86
CA ILE A 18 0.55 34.06 -3.83
C ILE A 18 0.31 32.57 -4.08
N VAL A 19 0.94 31.99 -5.09
CA VAL A 19 0.81 30.55 -5.40
C VAL A 19 1.27 29.69 -4.22
N GLU A 20 2.43 30.00 -3.63
CA GLU A 20 2.95 29.31 -2.44
C GLU A 20 1.94 29.31 -1.29
N ARG A 21 1.42 30.49 -0.95
CA ARG A 21 0.45 30.65 0.15
C ARG A 21 -0.86 29.91 -0.12
N MET A 22 -1.34 29.95 -1.37
CA MET A 22 -2.58 29.28 -1.74
C MET A 22 -2.42 27.76 -1.74
N THR A 23 -1.33 27.23 -2.31
CA THR A 23 -1.02 25.81 -2.33
C THR A 23 -0.91 25.24 -0.92
N SER A 24 -0.15 25.90 -0.03
CA SER A 24 0.01 25.46 1.35
C SER A 24 -1.32 25.41 2.10
N ARG A 25 -2.11 26.48 2.06
CA ARG A 25 -3.41 26.54 2.77
C ARG A 25 -4.44 25.56 2.20
N LEU A 26 -4.51 25.44 0.87
CA LEU A 26 -5.41 24.50 0.21
C LEU A 26 -5.08 23.07 0.62
N LEU A 27 -3.80 22.71 0.60
CA LEU A 27 -3.36 21.36 0.93
C LEU A 27 -3.65 20.99 2.39
N VAL A 28 -3.38 21.91 3.34
CA VAL A 28 -3.66 21.68 4.76
C VAL A 28 -5.15 21.42 5.00
N VAL A 29 -6.03 22.22 4.40
CA VAL A 29 -7.48 22.04 4.53
C VAL A 29 -7.92 20.76 3.82
N ALA A 30 -7.39 20.49 2.62
CA ALA A 30 -7.78 19.33 1.83
C ALA A 30 -7.40 18.00 2.48
N VAL A 31 -6.23 17.90 3.12
CA VAL A 31 -5.82 16.66 3.84
C VAL A 31 -6.60 16.47 5.14
N ALA A 32 -7.09 17.56 5.75
CA ALA A 32 -7.90 17.50 6.97
C ALA A 32 -9.41 17.39 6.69
N ASP A 33 -9.83 17.28 5.43
CA ASP A 33 -11.26 17.26 5.08
C ASP A 33 -11.93 15.96 5.61
N PRO A 34 -13.11 16.06 6.25
CA PRO A 34 -13.80 14.88 6.78
C PRO A 34 -14.27 13.92 5.68
N SER A 35 -14.43 14.39 4.44
CA SER A 35 -14.84 13.58 3.31
C SER A 35 -13.63 12.95 2.64
N GLU A 36 -13.52 11.61 2.70
CA GLU A 36 -12.53 10.83 1.96
C GLU A 36 -12.48 11.24 0.47
N ARG A 37 -13.66 11.49 -0.13
CA ARG A 37 -13.77 11.88 -1.54
C ARG A 37 -13.03 13.19 -1.82
N VAL A 38 -13.14 14.18 -0.95
CA VAL A 38 -12.45 15.47 -1.12
C VAL A 38 -10.95 15.27 -1.03
N ARG A 39 -10.48 14.58 0.02
CA ARG A 39 -9.05 14.29 0.22
C ARG A 39 -8.46 13.58 -1.01
N LYS A 40 -9.16 12.54 -1.49
CA LYS A 40 -8.77 11.76 -2.66
C LYS A 40 -8.71 12.60 -3.93
N GLU A 41 -9.76 13.35 -4.27
CA GLU A 41 -9.81 14.10 -5.53
C GLU A 41 -8.78 15.24 -5.55
N VAL A 42 -8.53 15.90 -4.41
CA VAL A 42 -7.49 16.93 -4.34
C VAL A 42 -6.10 16.31 -4.52
N LEU A 43 -5.76 15.25 -3.79
CA LEU A 43 -4.46 14.59 -3.95
C LEU A 43 -4.29 14.02 -5.36
N LYS A 44 -5.35 13.48 -5.95
CA LYS A 44 -5.35 13.00 -7.34
C LYS A 44 -5.04 14.14 -8.32
N ALA A 45 -5.70 15.28 -8.17
CA ALA A 45 -5.43 16.47 -9.00
C ALA A 45 -3.98 16.96 -8.85
N LEU A 46 -3.45 16.99 -7.61
CA LEU A 46 -2.06 17.36 -7.34
C LEU A 46 -1.05 16.32 -7.87
N SER A 47 -1.40 15.03 -7.86
CA SER A 47 -0.55 13.97 -8.41
C SER A 47 -0.48 13.99 -9.94
N ALA A 48 -1.52 14.51 -10.61
CA ALA A 48 -1.61 14.59 -12.06
C ALA A 48 -0.81 15.76 -12.67
N SER A 49 -0.31 16.70 -11.86
CA SER A 49 0.45 17.85 -12.31
C SER A 49 1.79 17.98 -11.59
N THR A 50 2.82 18.44 -12.32
CA THR A 50 4.13 18.80 -11.79
C THR A 50 4.31 20.29 -11.56
N SER A 51 3.35 21.12 -11.99
CA SER A 51 3.46 22.58 -11.95
C SER A 51 3.54 23.17 -10.54
N LEU A 52 3.15 22.40 -9.52
CA LEU A 52 3.15 22.82 -8.12
C LEU A 52 4.27 22.19 -7.29
N ASP A 53 5.13 21.36 -7.88
CA ASP A 53 6.05 20.53 -7.11
C ASP A 53 7.04 21.34 -6.27
N GLU A 54 7.56 22.45 -6.80
CA GLU A 54 8.47 23.34 -6.07
C GLU A 54 7.81 23.94 -4.82
N PHE A 55 6.49 24.18 -4.88
CA PHE A 55 5.70 24.66 -3.75
C PHE A 55 5.28 23.53 -2.81
N LEU A 56 4.97 22.35 -3.34
CA LEU A 56 4.60 21.17 -2.56
C LEU A 56 5.80 20.59 -1.80
N ALA A 57 7.02 20.81 -2.29
CA ALA A 57 8.27 20.41 -1.63
C ALA A 57 8.67 21.32 -0.44
N GLN A 58 7.88 22.37 -0.16
CA GLN A 58 8.08 23.21 1.01
C GLN A 58 7.63 22.52 2.30
N ALA A 59 8.24 22.90 3.42
CA ALA A 59 8.08 22.19 4.69
C ALA A 59 6.63 22.08 5.19
N ASP A 60 5.81 23.11 4.99
CA ASP A 60 4.40 23.10 5.41
C ASP A 60 3.58 22.08 4.60
N CYS A 61 3.76 22.08 3.28
CA CYS A 61 3.11 21.15 2.38
C CYS A 61 3.54 19.71 2.66
N LEU A 62 4.85 19.47 2.82
CA LEU A 62 5.37 18.14 3.13
C LEU A 62 4.87 17.63 4.49
N ARG A 63 4.74 18.50 5.50
CA ARG A 63 4.12 18.12 6.79
C ARG A 63 2.68 17.67 6.61
N ALA A 64 1.87 18.39 5.82
CA ALA A 64 0.50 17.98 5.51
C ALA A 64 0.47 16.64 4.75
N LEU A 65 1.35 16.45 3.75
CA LEU A 65 1.41 15.19 3.00
C LEU A 65 1.86 14.01 3.86
N PHE A 66 2.74 14.21 4.85
CA PHE A 66 3.11 13.15 5.78
C PHE A 66 1.97 12.71 6.69
N VAL A 67 1.00 13.60 6.97
CA VAL A 67 -0.26 13.20 7.62
C VAL A 67 -1.07 12.32 6.66
N ALA A 68 -1.19 12.71 5.39
CA ALA A 68 -1.91 11.93 4.37
C ALA A 68 -1.28 10.54 4.08
N LEU A 69 0.02 10.34 4.34
CA LEU A 69 0.64 9.01 4.28
C LEU A 69 0.05 8.01 5.29
N ASN A 70 -0.62 8.50 6.34
CA ASN A 70 -1.24 7.70 7.39
C ASN A 70 -2.78 7.86 7.38
N ASP A 71 -3.36 8.23 6.24
CA ASP A 71 -4.81 8.37 6.09
C ASP A 71 -5.54 7.03 6.29
N GLU A 72 -6.77 7.08 6.80
CA GLU A 72 -7.60 5.89 6.99
C GLU A 72 -7.95 5.20 5.66
N SER A 73 -8.04 5.95 4.56
CA SER A 73 -8.29 5.39 3.24
C SER A 73 -7.00 4.93 2.57
N CYS A 74 -6.94 3.65 2.21
CA CYS A 74 -5.84 3.09 1.41
C CYS A 74 -5.64 3.84 0.07
N ALA A 75 -6.73 4.31 -0.56
CA ALA A 75 -6.65 5.07 -1.80
C ALA A 75 -5.99 6.44 -1.62
N VAL A 76 -6.27 7.12 -0.50
CA VAL A 76 -5.65 8.41 -0.16
C VAL A 76 -4.17 8.20 0.17
N ARG A 77 -3.83 7.16 0.94
CA ARG A 77 -2.44 6.77 1.22
C ARG A 77 -1.64 6.52 -0.06
N ALA A 78 -2.20 5.78 -1.03
CA ALA A 78 -1.53 5.49 -2.29
C ALA A 78 -1.22 6.76 -3.12
N LEU A 79 -2.15 7.70 -3.17
CA LEU A 79 -1.94 9.00 -3.81
C LEU A 79 -0.90 9.84 -3.07
N ALA A 80 -0.94 9.85 -1.74
CA ALA A 80 0.06 10.53 -0.92
C ALA A 80 1.47 9.94 -1.13
N ILE A 81 1.62 8.62 -1.17
CA ILE A 81 2.89 7.94 -1.47
C ILE A 81 3.41 8.35 -2.85
N SER A 82 2.53 8.34 -3.86
CA SER A 82 2.90 8.71 -5.23
C SER A 82 3.40 10.15 -5.30
N LEU A 83 2.69 11.07 -4.64
CA LEU A 83 3.05 12.48 -4.60
C LEU A 83 4.35 12.71 -3.82
N VAL A 84 4.45 12.21 -2.58
CA VAL A 84 5.63 12.37 -1.73
C VAL A 84 6.86 11.70 -2.36
N GLY A 85 6.69 10.51 -2.95
CA GLY A 85 7.75 9.81 -3.66
C GLY A 85 8.34 10.65 -4.79
N ARG A 86 7.50 11.29 -5.60
CA ARG A 86 7.94 12.23 -6.63
C ARG A 86 8.67 13.45 -6.05
N LEU A 87 8.18 14.02 -4.95
CA LEU A 87 8.83 15.15 -4.27
C LEU A 87 10.16 14.78 -3.61
N SER A 88 10.48 13.49 -3.46
CA SER A 88 11.77 13.03 -2.95
C SER A 88 12.94 13.40 -3.86
N ASP A 89 12.69 13.61 -5.16
CA ASP A 89 13.72 14.10 -6.09
C ASP A 89 14.04 15.59 -5.89
N ILE A 90 13.11 16.37 -5.32
CA ILE A 90 13.26 17.82 -5.11
C ILE A 90 13.80 18.10 -3.70
N ASN A 91 13.27 17.43 -2.68
CA ASN A 91 13.66 17.62 -1.29
C ASN A 91 13.99 16.30 -0.58
N PRO A 92 15.05 15.58 -1.02
CA PRO A 92 15.41 14.28 -0.46
C PRO A 92 15.77 14.34 1.02
N ALA A 93 16.34 15.46 1.49
CA ALA A 93 16.77 15.62 2.87
C ALA A 93 15.59 15.60 3.86
N TYR A 94 14.43 16.14 3.46
CA TYR A 94 13.22 16.15 4.29
C TYR A 94 12.31 14.95 4.03
N VAL A 95 12.20 14.50 2.77
CA VAL A 95 11.28 13.45 2.35
C VAL A 95 11.79 12.04 2.66
N ASN A 96 13.06 11.74 2.34
CA ASN A 96 13.59 10.38 2.45
C ASN A 96 13.54 9.81 3.88
N PRO A 97 13.81 10.58 4.95
CA PRO A 97 13.63 10.08 6.31
C PRO A 97 12.19 9.65 6.60
N ALA A 98 11.19 10.38 6.10
CA ALA A 98 9.78 10.03 6.28
C ALA A 98 9.39 8.78 5.48
N LEU A 99 9.77 8.72 4.20
CA LEU A 99 9.50 7.56 3.35
C LEU A 99 10.21 6.29 3.83
N ARG A 100 11.43 6.41 4.37
CA ARG A 100 12.14 5.28 4.99
C ARG A 100 11.37 4.72 6.18
N ARG A 101 10.86 5.58 7.06
CA ARG A 101 10.02 5.14 8.18
C ARG A 101 8.76 4.44 7.68
N HIS A 102 8.12 5.00 6.66
CA HIS A 102 6.93 4.42 6.05
C HIS A 102 7.21 3.06 5.39
N LEU A 103 8.33 2.90 4.68
CA LEU A 103 8.78 1.61 4.14
C LEU A 103 8.91 0.54 5.22
N LEU A 104 9.59 0.86 6.32
CA LEU A 104 9.79 -0.08 7.42
C LEU A 104 8.45 -0.43 8.10
N GLN A 105 7.55 0.54 8.23
CA GLN A 105 6.20 0.33 8.74
C GLN A 105 5.42 -0.65 7.84
N LEU A 106 5.43 -0.44 6.52
CA LEU A 106 4.75 -1.32 5.56
C LEU A 106 5.28 -2.76 5.63
N LEU A 107 6.61 -2.93 5.68
CA LEU A 107 7.23 -4.26 5.83
C LEU A 107 6.82 -4.93 7.15
N MET A 108 6.77 -4.17 8.24
CA MET A 108 6.35 -4.67 9.54
C MET A 108 4.87 -5.05 9.54
N ASP A 109 3.99 -4.24 8.94
CA ASP A 109 2.55 -4.50 8.86
C ASP A 109 2.26 -5.73 8.01
N MET A 110 3.00 -5.92 6.90
CA MET A 110 2.95 -7.16 6.12
C MET A 110 3.34 -8.38 6.95
N ASP A 111 4.35 -8.25 7.81
CA ASP A 111 4.91 -9.34 8.58
C ASP A 111 4.07 -9.74 9.78
N LEU A 112 3.61 -8.75 10.56
CA LEU A 112 3.06 -8.93 11.90
C LEU A 112 1.57 -8.64 12.03
N SER A 113 0.94 -7.98 11.05
CA SER A 113 -0.49 -7.66 11.17
C SER A 113 -1.36 -8.92 11.17
N PRO A 114 -2.28 -9.07 12.16
CA PRO A 114 -3.18 -10.20 12.22
C PRO A 114 -4.28 -10.13 11.15
N ASP A 115 -4.59 -8.95 10.63
CA ASP A 115 -5.61 -8.73 9.60
C ASP A 115 -5.02 -9.00 8.20
N SER A 116 -5.63 -9.93 7.45
CA SER A 116 -5.24 -10.22 6.07
C SER A 116 -5.45 -9.02 5.15
N LYS A 117 -6.51 -8.23 5.37
CA LYS A 117 -6.80 -7.06 4.55
C LYS A 117 -5.73 -5.97 4.75
N ALA A 118 -5.38 -5.67 5.99
CA ALA A 118 -4.28 -4.76 6.29
C ALA A 118 -2.93 -5.21 5.67
N ARG A 119 -2.65 -6.52 5.64
CA ARG A 119 -1.44 -7.06 4.97
C ARG A 119 -1.47 -6.87 3.46
N GLU A 120 -2.62 -7.10 2.83
CA GLU A 120 -2.82 -6.86 1.40
C GLU A 120 -2.66 -5.39 1.06
N GLU A 121 -3.31 -4.49 1.82
CA GLU A 121 -3.16 -3.04 1.65
C GLU A 121 -1.70 -2.61 1.83
N SER A 122 -0.98 -3.14 2.82
CA SER A 122 0.43 -2.81 3.04
C SER A 122 1.31 -3.26 1.86
N THR A 123 0.99 -4.39 1.25
CA THR A 123 1.69 -4.89 0.06
C THR A 123 1.42 -3.99 -1.15
N TYR A 124 0.17 -3.57 -1.36
CA TYR A 124 -0.20 -2.63 -2.41
C TYR A 124 0.47 -1.26 -2.23
N LEU A 125 0.51 -0.74 -1.00
CA LEU A 125 1.18 0.53 -0.71
C LEU A 125 2.70 0.42 -0.86
N LEU A 126 3.29 -0.75 -0.58
CA LEU A 126 4.70 -1.01 -0.84
C LEU A 126 5.01 -0.96 -2.34
N GLU A 127 4.16 -1.55 -3.19
CA GLU A 127 4.26 -1.45 -4.65
C GLU A 127 4.25 0.01 -5.12
N CYS A 128 3.30 0.80 -4.59
CA CYS A 128 3.21 2.24 -4.87
C CYS A 128 4.50 2.97 -4.49
N LEU A 129 5.06 2.67 -3.33
CA LEU A 129 6.30 3.29 -2.84
C LEU A 129 7.52 2.92 -3.70
N ILE A 130 7.62 1.66 -4.12
CA ILE A 130 8.69 1.18 -5.01
C ILE A 130 8.65 1.91 -6.34
N SER A 131 7.45 2.07 -6.90
CA SER A 131 7.23 2.76 -8.17
C SER A 131 7.53 4.25 -8.07
N ALA A 132 7.18 4.89 -6.94
CA ALA A 132 7.30 6.34 -6.76
C ALA A 132 8.70 6.82 -6.35
N SER A 133 9.50 6.01 -5.66
CA SER A 133 10.83 6.42 -5.15
C SER A 133 11.88 5.31 -5.25
N ALA A 134 12.21 4.89 -6.47
CA ALA A 134 13.17 3.82 -6.71
C ALA A 134 14.55 4.06 -6.07
N LYS A 135 15.04 5.31 -6.08
CA LYS A 135 16.35 5.68 -5.49
C LYS A 135 16.41 5.40 -3.98
N LEU A 136 15.31 5.65 -3.26
CA LEU A 136 15.21 5.37 -1.83
C LEU A 136 15.26 3.86 -1.56
N ILE A 137 14.69 3.07 -2.47
CA ILE A 137 14.44 1.64 -2.29
C ILE A 137 15.67 0.78 -2.55
N LEU A 138 16.60 1.22 -3.40
CA LEU A 138 17.83 0.48 -3.73
C LEU A 138 18.53 -0.20 -2.53
N PRO A 139 18.82 0.50 -1.40
CA PRO A 139 19.47 -0.13 -0.24
C PRO A 139 18.58 -1.15 0.51
N TYR A 140 17.28 -1.20 0.22
CA TYR A 140 16.30 -2.07 0.88
C TYR A 140 15.81 -3.24 0.02
N ILE A 141 16.31 -3.39 -1.21
CA ILE A 141 15.87 -4.46 -2.13
C ILE A 141 15.98 -5.84 -1.47
N SER A 142 17.12 -6.18 -0.86
CA SER A 142 17.29 -7.50 -0.24
C SER A 142 16.34 -7.74 0.96
N PRO A 143 16.18 -6.80 1.91
CA PRO A 143 15.14 -6.90 2.94
C PRO A 143 13.72 -7.07 2.39
N ILE A 144 13.34 -6.26 1.39
CA ILE A 144 12.01 -6.30 0.76
C ILE A 144 11.78 -7.67 0.11
N GLN A 145 12.74 -8.15 -0.68
CA GLN A 145 12.67 -9.46 -1.33
C GLN A 145 12.53 -10.58 -0.31
N LYS A 146 13.30 -10.53 0.79
CA LYS A 146 13.23 -11.54 1.86
C LYS A 146 11.83 -11.60 2.49
N ALA A 147 11.25 -10.44 2.81
CA ALA A 147 9.89 -10.36 3.36
C ALA A 147 8.86 -10.93 2.38
N LEU A 148 8.89 -10.52 1.12
CA LEU A 148 7.96 -11.00 0.08
C LEU A 148 8.07 -12.52 -0.16
N VAL A 149 9.28 -13.06 -0.27
CA VAL A 149 9.50 -14.51 -0.46
C VAL A 149 9.00 -15.32 0.72
N ALA A 150 9.20 -14.84 1.96
CA ALA A 150 8.68 -15.51 3.15
C ALA A 150 7.15 -15.60 3.12
N LYS A 151 6.48 -14.53 2.67
CA LYS A 151 5.00 -14.51 2.54
C LYS A 151 4.50 -15.48 1.47
N LEU A 152 5.11 -15.49 0.29
CA LEU A 152 4.74 -16.43 -0.78
C LEU A 152 4.85 -17.90 -0.33
N ARG A 153 5.90 -18.25 0.43
CA ARG A 153 6.07 -19.60 0.97
C ARG A 153 5.01 -19.95 2.02
N SER A 154 4.66 -19.02 2.90
CA SER A 154 3.63 -19.25 3.92
C SER A 154 2.26 -19.58 3.32
N VAL A 155 1.90 -18.90 2.22
CA VAL A 155 0.65 -19.17 1.47
C VAL A 155 0.67 -20.58 0.89
N ALA A 156 1.80 -21.01 0.31
CA ALA A 156 1.95 -22.34 -0.25
C ALA A 156 1.78 -23.45 0.81
N THR A 157 2.37 -23.29 2.00
CA THR A 157 2.24 -24.28 3.09
C THR A 157 0.81 -24.39 3.64
N THR A 158 0.08 -23.28 3.68
CA THR A 158 -1.32 -23.26 4.16
C THR A 158 -2.25 -24.00 3.17
N ALA A 159 -2.03 -23.85 1.86
CA ALA A 159 -2.83 -24.55 0.85
C ALA A 159 -2.62 -26.08 0.84
N THR A 160 -1.43 -26.57 1.21
CA THR A 160 -1.15 -28.02 1.25
C THR A 160 -1.76 -28.71 2.48
N SER A 161 -1.90 -28.00 3.61
CA SER A 161 -2.45 -28.59 4.85
C SER A 161 -3.97 -28.76 4.84
N SER A 162 -4.71 -27.99 4.05
CA SER A 162 -6.16 -28.17 3.87
C SER A 162 -6.54 -29.33 2.92
N ALA A 163 -5.58 -29.90 2.18
CA ALA A 163 -5.84 -30.95 1.19
C ALA A 163 -5.61 -32.38 1.71
N SER A 164 -5.06 -32.57 2.91
CA SER A 164 -4.77 -33.89 3.48
C SER A 164 -5.78 -34.30 4.56
N SER A 165 -7.01 -34.61 4.15
CA SER A 165 -7.89 -35.51 4.93
C SER A 165 -7.78 -36.91 4.33
N PRO A 166 -7.10 -37.88 4.96
CA PRO A 166 -7.11 -39.25 4.48
C PRO A 166 -8.47 -39.86 4.78
N SER A 167 -9.26 -40.08 3.72
CA SER A 167 -10.49 -40.86 3.79
C SER A 167 -10.15 -42.32 4.07
N SER A 168 -10.21 -42.73 5.33
CA SER A 168 -10.09 -44.14 5.72
C SER A 168 -11.42 -44.84 5.48
N SER A 169 -11.55 -45.53 4.34
CA SER A 169 -12.58 -46.55 4.13
C SER A 169 -11.92 -47.82 3.60
N VAL A 170 -11.64 -48.74 4.52
CA VAL A 170 -11.31 -50.13 4.22
C VAL A 170 -12.38 -50.99 4.89
N ALA A 171 -13.28 -51.55 4.09
CA ALA A 171 -14.04 -52.74 4.44
C ALA A 171 -14.40 -53.47 3.14
N ASN A 172 -13.54 -54.41 2.79
CA ASN A 172 -13.63 -55.29 1.63
C ASN A 172 -14.69 -56.36 1.93
N HIS A 173 -15.86 -56.33 1.29
CA HIS A 173 -16.83 -57.44 1.35
C HIS A 173 -16.58 -58.40 0.19
N HIS A 174 -15.97 -59.55 0.48
CA HIS A 174 -15.97 -60.68 -0.44
C HIS A 174 -17.24 -61.52 -0.25
N HIS A 175 -17.99 -61.59 -1.35
CA HIS A 175 -19.20 -62.35 -1.60
C HIS A 175 -18.88 -63.83 -1.85
N LEU A 176 -19.50 -64.75 -1.11
CA LEU A 176 -19.69 -66.15 -1.49
C LEU A 176 -21.09 -66.59 -1.09
N SER A 177 -21.93 -66.76 -2.11
CA SER A 177 -23.22 -67.44 -2.07
C SER A 177 -23.01 -68.88 -2.52
N SER A 178 -23.59 -69.86 -1.81
CA SER A 178 -24.42 -70.91 -2.42
C SER A 178 -25.02 -71.87 -1.38
N SER A 179 -26.29 -72.14 -1.60
CA SER A 179 -27.24 -72.99 -0.89
C SER A 179 -26.84 -74.46 -0.72
N SER A 180 -27.39 -75.11 0.31
CA SER A 180 -28.10 -76.39 0.13
C SER A 180 -29.06 -76.69 1.29
N VAL A 181 -30.20 -77.23 0.88
CA VAL A 181 -31.39 -77.59 1.66
C VAL A 181 -31.18 -78.98 2.31
N ALA A 182 -31.74 -79.19 3.51
CA ALA A 182 -32.20 -80.51 3.94
C ALA A 182 -33.11 -80.38 5.18
N THR A 183 -34.38 -80.71 4.97
CA THR A 183 -35.43 -80.94 5.97
C THR A 183 -35.26 -82.32 6.62
N ILE A 184 -35.73 -82.49 7.87
CA ILE A 184 -36.58 -83.58 8.41
C ILE A 184 -36.19 -84.02 9.85
N GLY A 185 -37.19 -83.97 10.75
CA GLY A 185 -37.42 -84.84 11.92
C GLY A 185 -36.67 -84.48 13.21
N GLY A 186 -37.23 -84.47 14.42
CA GLY A 186 -38.50 -84.96 14.96
C GLY A 186 -38.27 -85.49 16.40
N GLY A 187 -39.18 -85.19 17.33
CA GLY A 187 -39.37 -85.95 18.58
C GLY A 187 -38.66 -85.44 19.83
N GLY A 188 -39.45 -85.14 20.87
CA GLY A 188 -39.02 -84.82 22.24
C GLY A 188 -40.04 -83.97 22.96
#